data_AF-A0A2K3LMD2-F1
#
_entry.id   AF-A0A2K3LMD2-F1
#
_cell.length_a   1.000
_cell.length_b   1.000
_cell.length_c   1.000
_cell.angle_alpha   90.00
_cell.angle_beta   90.00
_cell.angle_gamma   90.00
#
_symmetry.space_group_name_H-M   'P 1'
#
loop_
_entity.id
_entity.type
_entity.pdbx_description
1 polymer ?
#
loop_
_entity_poly.entity_id
_entity_poly.type
_entity_poly.pdbx_seq_one_letter_code
_entity_poly.pdbx_strand_id
1 'polypeptide(L)'
;MGPYEVVSEQKKSSKHAMVAMEKRAVSIVHEFLSLTVEKMVEVEKISHFKNWFGIDFNIRDLFLDHPGIFYLSTKGKRHTVFLREAYERGCLIHPNPVYDARRRLLHLVSLERRGLPAVNSKLQDRSSSNEVEQGENMHKTDSLSTFD
;
A
#
# COMPACT_ATOMS: atom_id res chain seq x y z
N MET A 1 -54.58 9.16 14.20
CA MET A 1 -53.64 8.75 13.14
C MET A 1 -54.01 7.34 12.72
N GLY A 2 -54.40 7.15 11.45
CA GLY A 2 -54.92 5.88 10.94
C GLY A 2 -53.80 4.97 10.39
N PRO A 3 -54.02 3.65 10.29
CA PRO A 3 -53.00 2.63 10.02
C PRO A 3 -52.51 2.56 8.55
N TYR A 4 -52.83 3.57 7.73
CA TYR A 4 -52.42 3.70 6.33
C TYR A 4 -51.68 5.01 6.08
N GLU A 5 -50.84 5.43 7.02
CA GLU A 5 -49.94 6.55 6.80
C GLU A 5 -48.86 6.12 5.80
N VAL A 6 -48.98 6.62 4.57
CA VAL A 6 -48.03 6.33 3.49
C VAL A 6 -46.67 6.89 3.91
N VAL A 7 -45.73 5.97 4.17
CA VAL A 7 -44.35 6.33 4.53
C VAL A 7 -43.73 7.11 3.39
N SER A 8 -43.64 8.42 3.60
CA SER A 8 -42.96 9.44 2.77
C SER A 8 -41.95 8.89 1.76
N GLU A 9 -42.27 9.02 0.47
CA GLU A 9 -41.39 8.66 -0.65
C GLU A 9 -40.14 9.54 -0.73
N GLN A 10 -40.14 10.69 -0.05
CA GLN A 10 -39.00 11.63 0.00
C GLN A 10 -37.72 11.00 0.59
N LYS A 11 -37.82 9.97 1.42
CA LYS A 11 -36.66 9.32 2.07
C LYS A 11 -35.95 8.27 1.21
N LYS A 12 -36.54 7.83 0.09
CA LYS A 12 -35.92 6.85 -0.82
C LYS A 12 -34.90 7.52 -1.75
N SER A 13 -35.21 8.72 -2.27
CA SER A 13 -34.32 9.50 -3.12
C SER A 13 -33.00 9.84 -2.42
N SER A 14 -33.05 10.24 -1.15
CA SER A 14 -31.85 10.59 -0.37
C SER A 14 -30.91 9.40 -0.13
N LYS A 15 -31.45 8.19 0.08
CA LYS A 15 -30.64 6.98 0.23
C LYS A 15 -29.91 6.63 -1.06
N HIS A 16 -30.59 6.67 -2.19
CA HIS A 16 -29.95 6.41 -3.49
C HIS A 16 -28.86 7.45 -3.81
N ALA A 17 -29.11 8.72 -3.51
CA ALA A 17 -28.12 9.78 -3.67
C ALA A 17 -26.88 9.54 -2.78
N MET A 18 -27.08 9.17 -1.51
CA MET A 18 -25.99 8.86 -0.58
C MET A 18 -25.13 7.68 -1.07
N VAL A 19 -25.75 6.59 -1.52
CA VAL A 19 -25.03 5.43 -2.09
C VAL A 19 -24.26 5.80 -3.35
N ALA A 20 -24.82 6.67 -4.21
CA ALA A 20 -24.13 7.15 -5.40
C ALA A 20 -22.91 8.02 -5.05
N MET A 21 -23.05 8.90 -4.04
CA MET A 21 -21.94 9.72 -3.54
C MET A 21 -20.83 8.86 -2.94
N GLU A 22 -21.18 7.83 -2.16
CA GLU A 22 -20.24 6.90 -1.57
C GLU A 22 -19.46 6.12 -2.65
N LYS A 23 -20.16 5.55 -3.63
CA LYS A 23 -19.52 4.87 -4.78
C LYS A 23 -18.58 5.80 -5.53
N ARG A 24 -18.98 7.06 -5.76
CA ARG A 24 -18.14 8.07 -6.38
C ARG A 24 -16.88 8.34 -5.55
N ALA A 25 -17.01 8.46 -4.22
CA ALA A 25 -15.88 8.65 -3.32
C ALA A 25 -14.90 7.46 -3.38
N VAL A 26 -15.41 6.22 -3.35
CA VAL A 26 -14.61 5.00 -3.52
C VAL A 26 -13.83 5.05 -4.83
N SER A 27 -14.51 5.33 -5.95
CA SER A 27 -13.85 5.40 -7.27
C SER A 27 -12.78 6.48 -7.33
N ILE A 28 -13.05 7.68 -6.80
CA ILE A 28 -12.07 8.78 -6.77
C ILE A 28 -10.82 8.39 -5.98
N VAL A 29 -11.00 7.81 -4.78
CA VAL A 29 -9.86 7.43 -3.95
C VAL A 29 -9.10 6.26 -4.56
N HIS A 30 -9.80 5.31 -5.18
CA HIS A 30 -9.20 4.20 -5.92
C HIS A 30 -8.30 4.71 -7.06
N GLU A 31 -8.82 5.59 -7.92
CA GLU A 31 -8.05 6.19 -9.02
C GLU A 31 -6.89 7.05 -8.49
N PHE A 32 -7.13 7.85 -7.47
CA PHE A 32 -6.09 8.67 -6.85
C PHE A 32 -4.92 7.82 -6.32
N LEU A 33 -5.23 6.73 -5.59
CA LEU A 33 -4.23 5.77 -5.13
C LEU A 33 -3.52 5.10 -6.30
N SER A 34 -4.25 4.76 -7.36
CA SER A 34 -3.72 4.20 -8.61
C SER A 34 -2.73 5.13 -9.33
N LEU A 35 -2.76 6.44 -9.08
CA LEU A 35 -1.76 7.38 -9.59
C LEU A 35 -0.49 7.45 -8.72
N THR A 36 -0.56 7.03 -7.46
CA THR A 36 0.61 7.05 -6.58
C THR A 36 1.61 5.94 -6.93
N VAL A 37 2.88 6.16 -6.60
CA VAL A 37 3.98 5.21 -6.85
C VAL A 37 3.76 3.91 -6.07
N GLU A 38 3.36 4.01 -4.81
CA GLU A 38 3.23 2.86 -3.91
C GLU A 38 1.78 2.41 -3.76
N LYS A 39 0.81 2.99 -4.47
CA LYS A 39 -0.62 2.63 -4.34
C LYS A 39 -1.15 2.75 -2.90
N MET A 40 -0.55 3.66 -2.15
CA MET A 40 -0.88 3.95 -0.76
C MET A 40 -0.66 5.43 -0.42
N VAL A 41 -1.35 5.91 0.60
CA VAL A 41 -1.18 7.27 1.12
C VAL A 41 -1.69 7.36 2.56
N GLU A 42 -1.24 8.38 3.29
CA GLU A 42 -1.75 8.66 4.63
C GLU A 42 -3.17 9.24 4.60
N VAL A 43 -4.02 8.74 5.49
CA VAL A 43 -5.44 9.16 5.58
C VAL A 43 -5.57 10.65 5.88
N GLU A 44 -4.66 11.21 6.67
CA GLU A 44 -4.62 12.63 6.99
C GLU A 44 -4.40 13.48 5.74
N LYS A 45 -3.59 13.01 4.78
CA LYS A 45 -3.38 13.69 3.50
C LYS A 45 -4.65 13.73 2.67
N ILE A 46 -5.38 12.61 2.55
CA ILE A 46 -6.67 12.59 1.84
C ILE A 46 -7.68 13.50 2.55
N SER A 47 -7.67 13.52 3.89
CA SER A 47 -8.60 14.30 4.69
C SER A 47 -8.50 15.81 4.44
N HIS A 48 -7.32 16.33 4.14
CA HIS A 48 -7.14 17.73 3.71
C HIS A 48 -7.78 18.05 2.36
N PHE A 49 -7.89 17.06 1.47
CA PHE A 49 -8.46 17.21 0.12
C PHE A 49 -9.92 16.75 0.03
N LYS A 50 -10.56 16.35 1.14
CA LYS A 50 -11.93 15.79 1.12
C LYS A 50 -12.94 16.71 0.40
N ASN A 51 -12.84 18.02 0.64
CA ASN A 51 -13.70 19.02 0.03
C ASN A 51 -13.47 19.13 -1.49
N TRP A 52 -12.24 18.90 -1.95
CA TRP A 52 -11.88 18.94 -3.36
C TRP A 52 -12.44 17.73 -4.12
N PHE A 53 -12.54 16.60 -3.44
CA PHE A 53 -13.17 15.40 -3.98
C PHE A 53 -14.70 15.40 -3.87
N GLY A 54 -15.29 16.37 -3.16
CA GLY A 54 -16.72 16.40 -2.84
C GLY A 54 -17.14 15.26 -1.91
N ILE A 55 -16.28 14.94 -0.95
CA ILE A 55 -16.52 13.92 0.09
C ILE A 55 -16.89 14.65 1.38
N ASP A 56 -18.18 14.64 1.70
CA ASP A 56 -18.74 15.36 2.85
C ASP A 56 -18.77 14.54 4.15
N PHE A 57 -18.39 13.27 4.08
CA PHE A 57 -18.35 12.34 5.21
C PHE A 57 -16.92 12.00 5.64
N ASN A 58 -16.78 11.25 6.72
CA ASN A 58 -15.50 10.86 7.26
C ASN A 58 -14.81 9.85 6.34
N ILE A 59 -13.63 10.20 5.85
CA ILE A 59 -12.82 9.35 4.95
C ILE A 59 -12.39 8.05 5.63
N ARG A 60 -12.24 8.02 6.96
CA ARG A 60 -11.92 6.76 7.65
C ARG A 60 -13.04 5.74 7.50
N ASP A 61 -14.29 6.20 7.63
CA ASP A 61 -15.47 5.35 7.54
C ASP A 61 -15.56 4.76 6.12
N LEU A 62 -15.27 5.56 5.08
CA LEU A 62 -15.13 5.07 3.69
C LEU A 62 -14.18 3.86 3.57
N PHE A 63 -13.04 3.88 4.26
CA PHE A 63 -12.08 2.78 4.16
C PHE A 63 -12.51 1.55 4.96
N LEU A 64 -13.21 1.76 6.06
CA LEU A 64 -13.71 0.69 6.91
C LEU A 64 -14.95 0.01 6.31
N ASP A 65 -15.76 0.74 5.56
CA ASP A 65 -16.94 0.23 4.86
C ASP A 65 -16.57 -0.59 3.60
N HIS A 66 -15.39 -0.33 3.03
CA HIS A 66 -14.91 -0.99 1.80
C HIS A 66 -13.60 -1.78 2.00
N PRO A 67 -13.53 -2.72 2.97
CA PRO A 67 -12.31 -3.47 3.28
C PRO A 67 -11.94 -4.45 2.17
N GLY A 68 -12.86 -4.73 1.24
CA GLY A 68 -12.61 -5.50 0.02
C GLY A 68 -11.57 -4.85 -0.90
N ILE A 69 -11.62 -3.52 -0.98
CA ILE A 69 -10.85 -2.69 -1.92
C ILE A 69 -9.69 -2.01 -1.21
N PHE A 70 -9.93 -1.49 -0.01
CA PHE A 70 -8.93 -0.74 0.76
C PHE A 70 -8.44 -1.53 1.97
N TYR A 71 -7.17 -1.36 2.29
CA TYR A 71 -6.60 -1.83 3.54
C TYR A 71 -6.12 -0.63 4.35
N LEU A 72 -6.50 -0.56 5.62
CA LEU A 72 -6.11 0.51 6.53
C LEU A 72 -5.09 0.00 7.54
N SER A 73 -3.83 0.40 7.38
CA SER A 73 -2.78 0.12 8.37
C SER A 73 -2.71 1.24 9.39
N THR A 74 -2.53 0.86 10.65
CA THR A 74 -2.31 1.80 11.76
C THR A 74 -0.92 1.57 12.34
N LYS A 75 -0.06 2.58 12.23
CA LYS A 75 1.27 2.58 12.84
C LYS A 75 1.36 3.75 13.83
N GLY A 76 1.21 3.44 15.11
CA GLY A 76 1.10 4.45 16.16
C GLY A 76 -0.09 5.37 15.90
N LYS A 77 0.16 6.67 15.72
CA LYS A 77 -0.87 7.68 15.42
C LYS A 77 -1.10 7.88 13.90
N ARG A 78 -0.29 7.27 13.04
CA ARG A 78 -0.38 7.42 11.58
C ARG A 78 -1.23 6.31 11.00
N HIS A 79 -2.18 6.67 10.16
CA HIS A 79 -3.00 5.72 9.42
C HIS A 79 -2.70 5.85 7.94
N THR A 80 -2.41 4.72 7.31
CA THR A 80 -2.07 4.65 5.88
C THR A 80 -3.09 3.73 5.22
N VAL A 81 -3.70 4.21 4.14
CA VAL A 81 -4.60 3.42 3.31
C VAL A 81 -3.84 2.88 2.11
N PHE A 82 -4.11 1.62 1.76
CA PHE A 82 -3.50 0.88 0.67
C PHE A 82 -4.59 0.37 -0.26
N LEU A 83 -4.31 0.36 -1.57
CA LEU A 83 -5.17 -0.30 -2.55
C LEU A 83 -4.90 -1.82 -2.54
N ARG A 84 -5.83 -2.64 -2.05
CA ARG A 84 -5.58 -4.09 -1.83
C ARG A 84 -5.22 -4.84 -3.09
N GLU A 85 -5.92 -4.57 -4.19
CA GLU A 85 -5.69 -5.23 -5.48
C GLU A 85 -4.32 -4.94 -6.08
N ALA A 86 -3.61 -3.91 -5.62
CA ALA A 86 -2.28 -3.58 -6.11
C ALA A 86 -1.16 -4.39 -5.44
N TYR A 87 -1.49 -5.18 -4.41
CA TYR A 87 -0.51 -5.89 -3.59
C TYR A 87 -0.76 -7.39 -3.56
N GLU A 88 0.34 -8.14 -3.65
CA GLU A 88 0.37 -9.58 -3.42
C GLU A 88 1.53 -9.92 -2.48
N ARG A 89 1.24 -10.69 -1.42
CA ARG A 89 2.25 -11.09 -0.40
C ARG A 89 3.05 -9.91 0.18
N GLY A 90 2.42 -8.73 0.28
CA GLY A 90 3.02 -7.50 0.80
C GLY A 90 3.89 -6.72 -0.20
N CYS A 91 4.03 -7.19 -1.44
CA CYS A 91 4.75 -6.50 -2.52
C CYS A 91 3.77 -5.94 -3.55
N LEU A 92 4.15 -4.89 -4.26
CA LEU A 92 3.37 -4.42 -5.41
C LEU A 92 3.38 -5.47 -6.52
N ILE A 93 2.22 -5.71 -7.13
CA ILE A 93 2.09 -6.62 -8.29
C ILE A 93 2.84 -6.04 -9.50
N HIS A 94 2.74 -4.73 -9.70
CA HIS A 94 3.45 -3.99 -10.76
C HIS A 94 4.40 -2.96 -10.15
N PRO A 95 5.61 -3.39 -9.74
CA PRO A 95 6.60 -2.50 -9.16
C PRO A 95 7.18 -1.54 -10.20
N ASN A 96 7.77 -0.44 -9.71
CA ASN A 96 8.48 0.53 -10.52
C ASN A 96 9.85 0.81 -9.89
N PRO A 97 10.81 1.40 -10.63
CA PRO A 97 12.18 1.60 -10.15
C PRO A 97 12.28 2.38 -8.83
N VAL A 98 11.36 3.31 -8.59
CA VAL A 98 11.33 4.11 -7.35
C VAL A 98 10.89 3.24 -6.17
N TYR A 99 9.87 2.40 -6.35
CA TYR A 99 9.44 1.44 -5.34
C TYR A 99 10.55 0.46 -4.99
N ASP A 100 11.23 -0.11 -5.99
CA ASP A 100 12.30 -1.09 -5.77
C ASP A 100 13.49 -0.47 -5.03
N ALA A 101 13.88 0.75 -5.41
CA ALA A 101 14.92 1.50 -4.72
C ALA A 101 14.57 1.74 -3.24
N ARG A 102 13.32 2.14 -2.94
CA ARG A 102 12.84 2.34 -1.56
C ARG A 102 12.83 1.03 -0.77
N ARG A 103 12.32 -0.05 -1.35
CA ARG A 103 12.34 -1.41 -0.76
C ARG A 103 13.77 -1.85 -0.41
N ARG A 104 14.70 -1.69 -1.35
CA ARG A 104 16.12 -2.04 -1.13
C ARG A 104 16.75 -1.19 -0.05
N LEU A 105 16.48 0.11 -0.03
CA LEU A 105 16.96 1.01 1.01
C LEU A 105 16.44 0.57 2.40
N LEU A 106 15.15 0.30 2.52
CA LEU A 106 14.55 -0.17 3.78
C LEU A 106 15.20 -1.48 4.24
N HIS A 107 15.41 -2.44 3.34
CA HIS A 107 16.10 -3.69 3.65
C HIS A 107 17.53 -3.46 4.18
N LEU A 108 18.31 -2.59 3.52
CA LEU A 108 19.67 -2.25 3.96
C LEU A 108 19.70 -1.55 5.32
N VAL A 109 18.73 -0.68 5.59
CA VAL A 109 18.61 -0.01 6.90
C VAL A 109 18.24 -1.01 8.00
N SER A 110 17.30 -1.92 7.73
CA SER A 110 16.90 -2.98 8.67
C SER A 110 18.00 -4.01 8.95
N LEU A 111 18.97 -4.17 8.04
CA LEU A 111 20.14 -5.02 8.26
C LEU A 111 21.16 -4.45 9.26
N GLU A 112 20.93 -3.26 9.82
CA GLU A 112 21.70 -2.60 10.89
C GLU A 112 23.21 -2.92 10.85
N ARG A 113 24.00 -2.28 9.96
CA ARG A 113 25.50 -2.34 9.95
C ARG A 113 26.16 -3.67 10.38
N ARG A 114 25.57 -4.85 10.09
CA ARG A 114 26.10 -6.15 10.51
C ARG A 114 27.18 -6.70 9.57
N GLY A 115 28.02 -5.84 8.98
CA GLY A 115 29.06 -6.33 8.08
C GLY A 115 29.80 -5.31 7.23
N LEU A 116 30.43 -4.31 7.86
CA LEU A 116 31.72 -3.87 7.31
C LEU A 116 32.80 -4.60 8.11
N PRO A 117 33.41 -5.68 7.58
CA PRO A 117 34.77 -5.97 8.00
C PRO A 117 35.59 -4.73 7.65
N ALA A 118 36.32 -4.18 8.61
CA ALA A 118 37.35 -3.21 8.30
C ALA A 118 38.35 -3.88 7.34
N VAL A 119 38.19 -3.66 6.03
CA VAL A 119 39.18 -4.03 5.02
C VAL A 119 40.34 -3.06 5.18
N ASN A 120 41.16 -3.33 6.20
CA ASN A 120 42.55 -2.93 6.25
C ASN A 120 43.36 -4.17 5.85
N SER A 121 43.59 -4.37 4.56
CA SER A 121 44.80 -5.03 4.08
C SER A 121 45.06 -4.65 2.62
N LYS A 122 46.02 -3.73 2.49
CA LYS A 122 47.08 -3.71 1.47
C LYS A 122 46.64 -4.07 0.05
N LEU A 123 46.52 -3.03 -0.78
CA LEU A 123 46.85 -3.11 -2.20
C LEU A 123 48.24 -3.74 -2.33
N GLN A 124 48.28 -5.01 -2.68
CA GLN A 124 49.45 -5.63 -3.26
C GLN A 124 49.04 -6.12 -4.66
N ASP A 125 49.44 -5.29 -5.62
CA ASP A 125 49.78 -5.63 -6.98
C ASP A 125 49.92 -7.14 -7.26
N ARG A 126 49.04 -7.66 -8.13
CA ARG A 126 49.48 -8.60 -9.17
C ARG A 126 48.45 -8.77 -10.28
N SER A 127 48.96 -8.53 -11.47
CA SER A 127 48.40 -8.73 -12.80
C SER A 127 47.83 -10.12 -13.10
N SER A 128 46.91 -10.11 -14.08
CA SER A 128 46.74 -11.08 -15.19
C SER A 128 45.49 -11.96 -15.19
N SER A 129 44.68 -11.71 -16.23
CA SER A 129 44.02 -12.69 -17.11
C SER A 129 42.60 -13.18 -16.81
N ASN A 130 41.81 -13.08 -17.88
CA ASN A 130 40.45 -13.56 -18.11
C ASN A 130 40.28 -15.06 -17.82
N GLU A 131 39.07 -15.48 -17.45
CA GLU A 131 38.28 -16.51 -18.17
C GLU A 131 36.86 -16.65 -17.61
N VAL A 132 35.97 -17.12 -18.48
CA VAL A 132 34.51 -17.23 -18.38
C VAL A 132 34.16 -18.70 -18.11
N GLU A 133 33.11 -18.99 -17.32
CA GLU A 133 32.11 -20.10 -17.46
C GLU A 133 31.26 -20.17 -16.16
N GLN A 134 29.94 -19.98 -16.19
CA GLN A 134 28.82 -20.91 -16.51
C GLN A 134 28.54 -22.02 -15.49
N GLY A 135 27.26 -22.10 -15.05
CA GLY A 135 26.61 -23.23 -14.35
C GLY A 135 26.99 -23.36 -12.87
N GLU A 136 26.17 -23.82 -11.92
CA GLU A 136 24.93 -24.59 -11.97
C GLU A 136 24.08 -24.37 -10.70
N ASN A 137 22.84 -24.82 -10.83
CA ASN A 137 21.67 -24.84 -9.95
C ASN A 137 21.86 -25.73 -8.69
N MET A 138 21.36 -25.35 -7.51
CA MET A 138 20.86 -26.34 -6.53
C MET A 138 19.93 -25.78 -5.43
N HIS A 139 18.69 -26.27 -5.48
CA HIS A 139 17.77 -26.68 -4.40
C HIS A 139 17.75 -26.02 -3.01
N LYS A 140 16.58 -25.41 -2.74
CA LYS A 140 15.59 -25.72 -1.68
C LYS A 140 16.12 -26.10 -0.28
N THR A 141 15.85 -25.23 0.68
CA THR A 141 15.53 -25.62 2.06
C THR A 141 14.28 -24.90 2.54
N ASP A 142 13.29 -25.70 2.90
CA ASP A 142 12.06 -25.32 3.59
C ASP A 142 12.33 -24.78 5.01
N SER A 143 11.31 -24.10 5.54
CA SER A 143 10.97 -23.90 6.96
C SER A 143 11.76 -22.89 7.82
N LEU A 144 11.10 -21.80 8.21
CA LEU A 144 10.73 -21.45 9.60
C LEU A 144 9.85 -20.17 9.57
N SER A 145 8.55 -20.31 9.84
CA SER A 145 7.88 -20.03 11.12
C SER A 145 7.56 -18.54 11.37
N THR A 146 6.27 -18.25 11.35
CA THR A 146 5.49 -17.51 12.35
C THR A 146 6.18 -16.38 13.09
N PHE A 147 5.70 -15.14 12.91
CA PHE A 147 5.59 -14.19 14.02
C PHE A 147 4.37 -13.28 13.83
N ASP A 148 3.72 -13.04 14.96
CA ASP A 148 2.41 -12.43 15.23
C ASP A 148 2.19 -11.01 14.68
#